data_AF-A0AAU5RPV1-F1
#
_entry.id   AF-A0AAU5RPV1-F1
#
_cell.length_a   1.000
_cell.length_b   1.000
_cell.length_c   1.000
_cell.angle_alpha   90.00
_cell.angle_beta   90.00
_cell.angle_gamma   90.00
#
_symmetry.space_group_name_H-M   'P 1'
#
loop_
_entity.id
_entity.type
_entity.pdbx_description
1 polymer ?
#
loop_
_entity_poly.entity_id
_entity_poly.type
_entity_poly.pdbx_seq_one_letter_code
_entity_poly.pdbx_strand_id
1 'polypeptide(L)'
;MGLGDIGHEDILAATEEFRRLGRDNFLQTYGFGRATSYELVLDGLRYDSKAIVGVAHGHATGDFLRARDFSGGAATVARRLHELGFVVAPGEPSWNRATLLERLRKLRVSRGPGNASPSRHQPLSLLWAMARTADEQPRMTPWPTFRDEVGPLLLEFGLPNAKATPEYPFWHLRGSGLWEVERIPTERADEMPKASLLDAHHPQAGFKREVADLLRDPVTRLDVIATLCDTYLEDVDRPTLFRRIGLHGYTTATGLLSAAPEDESTAADLDEHDRRTGPAPRRDTTRFEIVRDEALARKVKELEKDRCQICGTALRYLNRPYSEAAHIRGLGEPHRGPDELHNLLCLCANCHVLFDGLEIYIDPDGLVRGTRTERTPHPLRRNPHHPTDEAHVAYHRKLCKANVGKPAVG
;
A
#
# COMPACT_ATOMS: atom_id res chain seq x y z
N MET A 1 -40.64 -8.47 -19.56
CA MET A 1 -40.15 -7.10 -19.47
C MET A 1 -38.65 -7.14 -19.71
N GLY A 2 -38.17 -6.38 -20.68
CA GLY A 2 -36.80 -6.47 -21.14
C GLY A 2 -36.29 -5.12 -21.60
N LEU A 3 -35.00 -5.03 -21.88
CA LEU A 3 -34.33 -3.77 -22.26
C LEU A 3 -34.88 -3.12 -23.55
N GLY A 4 -35.76 -3.82 -24.29
CA GLY A 4 -36.43 -3.33 -25.49
C GLY A 4 -37.46 -2.22 -25.23
N ASP A 5 -37.94 -2.11 -23.99
CA ASP A 5 -38.95 -1.11 -23.59
C ASP A 5 -38.34 0.28 -23.34
N ILE A 6 -37.00 0.39 -23.39
CA ILE A 6 -36.25 1.62 -23.10
C ILE A 6 -35.99 2.39 -24.41
N GLY A 7 -36.35 3.68 -24.44
CA GLY A 7 -36.10 4.60 -25.54
C GLY A 7 -34.90 5.53 -25.33
N HIS A 8 -34.62 6.35 -26.34
CA HIS A 8 -33.54 7.35 -26.31
C HIS A 8 -33.76 8.41 -25.21
N GLU A 9 -35.00 8.89 -25.06
CA GLU A 9 -35.37 9.93 -24.09
C GLU A 9 -35.26 9.44 -22.63
N ASP A 10 -35.55 8.16 -22.37
CA ASP A 10 -35.45 7.59 -21.03
C ASP A 10 -34.00 7.55 -20.52
N ILE A 11 -33.06 7.29 -21.43
CA ILE A 11 -31.62 7.33 -21.12
C ILE A 11 -31.20 8.77 -20.80
N LEU A 12 -31.66 9.75 -21.58
CA LEU A 12 -31.35 11.16 -21.31
C LEU A 12 -31.90 11.59 -19.95
N ALA A 13 -33.15 11.25 -19.62
CA ALA A 13 -33.76 11.53 -18.33
C ALA A 13 -32.96 10.91 -17.16
N ALA A 14 -32.54 9.65 -17.31
CA ALA A 14 -31.71 8.99 -16.31
C ALA A 14 -30.34 9.68 -16.15
N THR A 15 -29.72 10.17 -17.24
CA THR A 15 -28.45 10.90 -17.15
C THR A 15 -28.60 12.30 -16.52
N GLU A 16 -29.73 12.98 -16.73
CA GLU A 16 -30.03 14.25 -16.08
C GLU A 16 -30.21 14.07 -14.58
N GLU A 17 -30.91 13.01 -14.18
CA GLU A 17 -31.06 12.65 -12.78
C GLU A 17 -29.71 12.30 -12.13
N PHE A 18 -28.87 11.54 -12.83
CA PHE A 18 -27.50 11.27 -12.40
C PHE A 18 -26.68 12.55 -12.19
N ARG A 19 -26.80 13.52 -13.11
CA ARG A 19 -26.14 14.84 -12.99
C ARG A 19 -26.65 15.62 -11.78
N ARG A 20 -27.95 15.58 -11.51
CA ARG A 20 -28.61 16.27 -10.39
C ARG A 20 -28.22 15.68 -9.03
N LEU A 21 -28.20 14.35 -8.91
CA LEU A 21 -27.91 13.65 -7.65
C LEU A 21 -26.41 13.53 -7.37
N GLY A 22 -25.59 13.52 -8.42
CA GLY A 22 -24.18 13.14 -8.33
C GLY A 22 -23.99 11.62 -8.31
N ARG A 23 -22.85 11.16 -8.83
CA ARG A 23 -22.56 9.74 -9.09
C ARG A 23 -22.80 8.83 -7.88
N ASP A 24 -22.18 9.15 -6.74
CA ASP A 24 -22.20 8.24 -5.58
C ASP A 24 -23.61 8.15 -4.95
N ASN A 25 -24.33 9.27 -4.84
CA ASN A 25 -25.70 9.29 -4.33
C ASN A 25 -26.69 8.57 -5.28
N PHE A 26 -26.52 8.75 -6.59
CA PHE A 26 -27.34 8.06 -7.59
C PHE A 26 -27.17 6.54 -7.46
N LEU A 27 -25.93 6.07 -7.40
CA LEU A 27 -25.62 4.65 -7.24
C LEU A 27 -26.19 4.07 -5.95
N GLN A 28 -26.09 4.80 -4.84
CA GLN A 28 -26.66 4.38 -3.55
C GLN A 28 -28.19 4.30 -3.60
N THR A 29 -28.86 5.33 -4.13
CA THR A 29 -30.33 5.41 -4.24
C THR A 29 -30.88 4.23 -5.07
N TYR A 30 -30.22 3.96 -6.19
CA TYR A 30 -30.65 2.93 -7.13
C TYR A 30 -30.00 1.56 -6.88
N GLY A 31 -29.18 1.40 -5.85
CA GLY A 31 -28.64 0.11 -5.43
C GLY A 31 -27.69 -0.50 -6.47
N PHE A 32 -26.90 0.34 -7.11
CA PHE A 32 -25.89 -0.05 -8.10
C PHE A 32 -24.47 0.19 -7.58
N GLY A 33 -23.51 -0.58 -8.10
CA GLY A 33 -22.09 -0.26 -8.00
C GLY A 33 -21.59 0.46 -9.24
N ARG A 34 -20.37 1.01 -9.17
CA ARG A 34 -19.70 1.59 -10.35
C ARG A 34 -19.53 0.54 -11.45
N ALA A 35 -19.63 0.98 -12.69
CA ALA A 35 -19.50 0.12 -13.85
C ALA A 35 -18.07 -0.40 -14.01
N THR A 36 -17.94 -1.72 -14.13
CA THR A 36 -16.63 -2.40 -14.23
C THR A 36 -16.25 -2.82 -15.65
N SER A 37 -17.21 -2.78 -16.59
CA SER A 37 -16.99 -3.25 -17.97
C SER A 37 -17.25 -2.17 -19.01
N TYR A 38 -18.36 -1.46 -18.90
CA TYR A 38 -18.80 -0.47 -19.89
C TYR A 38 -19.39 0.76 -19.22
N GLU A 39 -19.04 1.94 -19.69
CA GLU A 39 -19.63 3.22 -19.31
C GLU A 39 -20.28 3.87 -20.53
N LEU A 40 -21.44 4.49 -20.31
CA LEU A 40 -22.06 5.37 -21.29
C LEU A 40 -21.24 6.67 -21.36
N VAL A 41 -20.96 7.16 -22.56
CA VAL A 41 -20.30 8.44 -22.78
C VAL A 41 -21.28 9.41 -23.45
N LEU A 42 -21.59 10.51 -22.76
CA LEU A 42 -22.51 11.54 -23.24
C LEU A 42 -22.04 12.93 -22.78
N ASP A 43 -21.90 13.86 -23.74
CA ASP A 43 -21.37 15.21 -23.54
C ASP A 43 -20.01 15.25 -22.84
N GLY A 44 -19.12 14.30 -23.17
CA GLY A 44 -17.80 14.17 -22.54
C GLY A 44 -17.82 13.61 -21.11
N LEU A 45 -19.00 13.34 -20.54
CA LEU A 45 -19.16 12.71 -19.23
C LEU A 45 -19.35 11.20 -19.36
N ARG A 46 -18.93 10.47 -18.31
CA ARG A 46 -19.02 9.02 -18.20
C ARG A 46 -20.03 8.61 -17.14
N TYR A 47 -20.89 7.66 -17.48
CA TYR A 47 -21.95 7.17 -16.63
C TYR A 47 -21.93 5.66 -16.48
N ASP A 48 -22.32 5.17 -15.31
CA ASP A 48 -22.41 3.75 -15.00
C ASP A 48 -23.52 3.08 -15.82
N SER A 49 -23.13 2.36 -16.90
CA SER A 49 -24.07 1.90 -17.94
C SER A 49 -25.27 1.11 -17.41
N LYS A 50 -25.06 0.18 -16.46
CA LYS A 50 -26.14 -0.59 -15.83
C LYS A 50 -27.06 0.27 -14.99
N ALA A 51 -26.51 1.24 -14.27
CA ALA A 51 -27.29 2.10 -13.39
C ALA A 51 -28.18 3.03 -14.22
N ILE A 52 -27.63 3.67 -15.26
CA ILE A 52 -28.40 4.49 -16.19
C ILE A 52 -29.51 3.70 -16.86
N VAL A 53 -29.20 2.51 -17.41
CA VAL A 53 -30.20 1.68 -18.08
C VAL A 53 -31.27 1.15 -17.13
N GLY A 54 -30.91 0.82 -15.88
CA GLY A 54 -31.89 0.37 -14.90
C GLY A 54 -32.85 1.47 -14.45
N VAL A 55 -32.35 2.71 -14.37
CA VAL A 55 -33.16 3.90 -14.06
C VAL A 55 -34.01 4.33 -15.26
N ALA A 56 -33.44 4.30 -16.47
CA ALA A 56 -34.18 4.56 -17.70
C ALA A 56 -35.33 3.57 -17.91
N HIS A 57 -35.15 2.30 -17.56
CA HIS A 57 -36.26 1.33 -17.55
C HIS A 57 -37.38 1.76 -16.59
N GLY A 58 -37.03 2.28 -15.41
CA GLY A 58 -37.99 2.85 -14.47
C GLY A 58 -38.73 4.06 -15.03
N HIS A 59 -38.05 4.94 -15.76
CA HIS A 59 -38.72 6.06 -16.46
C HIS A 59 -39.66 5.60 -17.56
N ALA A 60 -39.28 4.58 -18.33
CA ALA A 60 -40.08 4.06 -19.44
C ALA A 60 -41.30 3.24 -18.98
N THR A 61 -41.17 2.46 -17.90
CA THR A 61 -42.15 1.43 -17.52
C THR A 61 -42.76 1.61 -16.14
N GLY A 62 -42.18 2.47 -15.30
CA GLY A 62 -42.51 2.61 -13.87
C GLY A 62 -41.72 1.67 -12.95
N ASP A 63 -41.05 0.66 -13.49
CA ASP A 63 -40.31 -0.34 -12.71
C ASP A 63 -38.79 -0.17 -12.83
N PHE A 64 -38.12 0.22 -11.75
CA PHE A 64 -36.66 0.38 -11.73
C PHE A 64 -35.94 -0.97 -11.63
N LEU A 65 -35.06 -1.27 -12.58
CA LEU A 65 -34.22 -2.47 -12.50
C LEU A 65 -33.06 -2.24 -11.53
N ARG A 66 -32.63 -3.30 -10.84
CA ARG A 66 -31.46 -3.34 -9.95
C ARG A 66 -30.36 -4.21 -10.56
N ALA A 67 -29.16 -4.17 -9.97
CA ALA A 67 -27.99 -4.90 -10.48
C ALA A 67 -28.23 -6.41 -10.70
N ARG A 68 -29.08 -7.04 -9.88
CA ARG A 68 -29.44 -8.46 -9.95
C ARG A 68 -30.36 -8.83 -11.12
N ASP A 69 -31.08 -7.86 -11.69
CA ASP A 69 -32.08 -8.10 -12.72
C ASP A 69 -31.45 -8.20 -14.13
N PHE A 70 -30.15 -7.94 -14.24
CA PHE A 70 -29.38 -8.05 -15.48
C PHE A 70 -28.76 -9.44 -15.65
N SER A 71 -29.52 -10.39 -16.18
CA SER A 71 -29.06 -11.77 -16.46
C SER A 71 -28.08 -11.87 -17.64
N GLY A 72 -28.09 -10.92 -18.57
CA GLY A 72 -27.24 -10.88 -19.78
C GLY A 72 -25.92 -10.11 -19.65
N GLY A 73 -25.53 -9.71 -18.44
CA GLY A 73 -24.28 -9.01 -18.17
C GLY A 73 -24.16 -7.60 -18.80
N ALA A 74 -22.98 -6.98 -18.68
CA ALA A 74 -22.74 -5.61 -19.15
C ALA A 74 -22.74 -5.47 -20.69
N ALA A 75 -22.45 -6.55 -21.41
CA ALA A 75 -22.44 -6.56 -22.88
C ALA A 75 -23.84 -6.37 -23.49
N THR A 76 -24.87 -6.92 -22.85
CA THR A 76 -26.27 -6.74 -23.32
C THR A 76 -26.74 -5.30 -23.15
N VAL A 77 -26.34 -4.67 -22.04
CA VAL A 77 -26.58 -3.24 -21.77
C VAL A 77 -25.86 -2.36 -22.78
N ALA A 78 -24.57 -2.64 -23.03
CA ALA A 78 -23.79 -1.91 -24.02
C ALA A 78 -24.38 -2.03 -25.44
N ARG A 79 -24.87 -3.21 -25.81
CA ARG A 79 -25.56 -3.42 -27.10
C ARG A 79 -26.81 -2.56 -27.22
N ARG A 80 -27.67 -2.53 -26.18
CA ARG A 80 -28.89 -1.73 -26.21
C ARG A 80 -28.59 -0.23 -26.30
N LEU A 81 -27.59 0.25 -25.57
CA LEU A 81 -27.14 1.65 -25.65
C LEU A 81 -26.65 2.00 -27.05
N HIS A 82 -25.88 1.12 -27.70
CA HIS A 82 -25.46 1.33 -29.10
C HIS A 82 -26.65 1.32 -30.06
N GLU A 83 -27.63 0.42 -29.89
CA GLU A 83 -28.85 0.40 -30.71
C GLU A 83 -29.66 1.70 -30.59
N LEU A 84 -29.61 2.36 -29.42
CA LEU A 84 -30.24 3.65 -29.16
C LEU A 84 -29.37 4.85 -29.60
N GLY A 85 -28.22 4.62 -30.23
CA GLY A 85 -27.35 5.67 -30.78
C GLY A 85 -26.34 6.25 -29.79
N PHE A 86 -26.18 5.67 -28.60
CA PHE A 86 -25.21 6.15 -27.62
C PHE A 86 -23.83 5.52 -27.78
N VAL A 87 -22.81 6.28 -27.40
CA VAL A 87 -21.42 5.80 -27.36
C VAL A 87 -21.16 5.08 -26.04
N VAL A 88 -20.65 3.86 -26.11
CA VAL A 88 -20.26 3.09 -24.93
C VAL A 88 -18.76 2.83 -24.97
N ALA A 89 -18.06 3.24 -23.92
CA ALA A 89 -16.63 2.98 -23.75
C ALA A 89 -16.43 1.85 -22.73
N PRO A 90 -15.28 1.13 -22.77
CA PRO A 90 -14.87 0.33 -21.63
C PRO A 90 -14.88 1.20 -20.36
N GLY A 91 -15.46 0.65 -19.28
CA GLY A 91 -15.46 1.33 -17.99
C GLY A 91 -14.03 1.49 -17.47
N GLU A 92 -13.79 2.52 -16.65
CA GLU A 92 -12.52 2.60 -15.94
C GLU A 92 -12.30 1.30 -15.13
N PRO A 93 -11.07 0.74 -15.11
CA PRO A 93 -10.81 -0.47 -14.35
C PRO A 93 -11.22 -0.26 -12.89
N SER A 94 -12.11 -1.09 -12.37
CA SER A 94 -12.36 -1.10 -10.92
C SER A 94 -11.08 -1.54 -10.23
N TRP A 95 -10.44 -0.64 -9.51
CA TRP A 95 -9.25 -0.95 -8.74
C TRP A 95 -9.61 -1.90 -7.60
N ASN A 96 -8.86 -2.98 -7.50
CA ASN A 96 -8.79 -3.83 -6.32
C ASN A 96 -7.32 -4.22 -6.12
N ARG A 97 -7.02 -4.86 -4.99
CA ARG A 97 -5.65 -5.30 -4.67
C ARG A 97 -5.01 -6.08 -5.82
N ALA A 98 -5.71 -7.02 -6.45
CA ALA A 98 -5.13 -7.82 -7.54
C ALA A 98 -4.83 -7.01 -8.80
N THR A 99 -5.77 -6.16 -9.24
CA THR A 99 -5.59 -5.33 -10.45
C THR A 99 -4.54 -4.24 -10.25
N LEU A 100 -4.41 -3.72 -9.03
CA LEU A 100 -3.35 -2.79 -8.62
C LEU A 100 -1.97 -3.46 -8.73
N LEU A 101 -1.78 -4.62 -8.10
CA LEU A 101 -0.49 -5.34 -8.13
C LEU A 101 -0.09 -5.72 -9.56
N GLU A 102 -1.06 -6.16 -10.37
CA GLU A 102 -0.82 -6.47 -11.77
C GLU A 102 -0.40 -5.24 -12.59
N ARG A 103 -1.04 -4.09 -12.35
CA ARG A 103 -0.64 -2.84 -13.00
C ARG A 103 0.78 -2.43 -12.63
N LEU A 104 1.14 -2.57 -11.36
CA LEU A 104 2.47 -2.19 -10.86
C LEU A 104 3.57 -3.05 -11.47
N ARG A 105 3.37 -4.37 -11.62
CA ARG A 105 4.34 -5.25 -12.30
C ARG A 105 4.55 -4.88 -13.77
N LYS A 106 3.53 -4.30 -14.40
CA LYS A 106 3.51 -3.88 -15.81
C LYS A 106 3.68 -2.37 -15.98
N LEU A 107 4.31 -1.69 -15.02
CA LEU A 107 4.53 -0.25 -15.11
C LEU A 107 5.36 0.08 -16.36
N ARG A 108 4.87 1.02 -17.17
CA ARG A 108 5.58 1.51 -18.35
C ARG A 108 6.71 2.44 -17.92
N VAL A 109 7.87 1.85 -17.69
CA VAL A 109 9.11 2.52 -17.29
C VAL A 109 10.04 2.69 -18.49
N SER A 110 10.70 3.85 -18.56
CA SER A 110 11.73 4.08 -19.57
C SER A 110 12.93 3.16 -19.35
N ARG A 111 13.63 2.80 -20.43
CA ARG A 111 14.92 2.13 -20.39
C ARG A 111 15.95 3.11 -20.94
N GLY A 112 16.98 3.41 -20.17
CA GLY A 112 18.03 4.35 -20.60
C GLY A 112 18.82 3.80 -21.79
N PRO A 113 19.47 4.65 -22.61
CA PRO A 113 20.39 4.19 -23.65
C PRO A 113 21.51 3.37 -23.01
N GLY A 114 21.67 2.10 -23.43
CA GLY A 114 22.71 1.20 -22.92
C GLY A 114 22.43 0.51 -21.58
N ASN A 115 21.31 0.81 -20.91
CA ASN A 115 20.91 0.13 -19.68
C ASN A 115 19.84 -0.94 -19.97
N ALA A 116 20.14 -2.19 -19.63
CA ALA A 116 19.17 -3.29 -19.71
C ALA A 116 18.05 -3.14 -18.65
N SER A 117 18.35 -2.48 -17.52
CA SER A 117 17.44 -2.34 -16.38
C SER A 117 16.43 -1.18 -16.56
N PRO A 118 15.19 -1.36 -16.06
CA PRO A 118 14.18 -0.31 -16.07
C PRO A 118 14.58 0.90 -15.22
N SER A 119 14.16 2.10 -15.63
CA SER A 119 14.30 3.32 -14.83
C SER A 119 13.56 3.18 -13.50
N ARG A 120 14.18 3.70 -12.43
CA ARG A 120 13.63 3.69 -11.08
C ARG A 120 12.79 4.92 -10.75
N HIS A 121 12.67 5.88 -11.66
CA HIS A 121 12.05 7.17 -11.33
C HIS A 121 10.59 7.01 -10.89
N GLN A 122 9.80 6.31 -11.70
CA GLN A 122 8.40 6.06 -11.40
C GLN A 122 8.19 5.19 -10.14
N PRO A 123 8.87 4.02 -9.96
CA PRO A 123 8.68 3.23 -8.74
C PRO A 123 9.14 3.96 -7.47
N LEU A 124 10.21 4.77 -7.51
CA LEU A 124 10.63 5.60 -6.38
C LEU A 124 9.58 6.67 -6.04
N SER A 125 9.03 7.35 -7.04
CA SER A 125 7.94 8.32 -6.82
C SER A 125 6.68 7.68 -6.24
N LEU A 126 6.33 6.47 -6.67
CA LEU A 126 5.20 5.72 -6.12
C LEU A 126 5.44 5.33 -4.65
N LEU A 127 6.65 4.84 -4.31
CA LEU A 127 7.02 4.53 -2.92
C LEU A 127 6.96 5.76 -2.03
N TRP A 128 7.52 6.89 -2.49
CA TRP A 128 7.45 8.17 -1.77
C TRP A 128 6.00 8.62 -1.53
N ALA A 129 5.13 8.56 -2.55
CA ALA A 129 3.73 8.94 -2.40
C ALA A 129 2.96 8.02 -1.45
N MET A 130 3.32 6.73 -1.37
CA MET A 130 2.73 5.80 -0.42
C MET A 130 3.14 6.09 1.01
N ALA A 131 4.40 6.48 1.24
CA ALA A 131 4.87 6.88 2.56
C ALA A 131 4.05 8.05 3.10
N ARG A 132 3.85 9.06 2.25
CA ARG A 132 2.97 10.20 2.56
C ARG A 132 1.53 9.76 2.88
N THR A 133 1.00 8.82 2.11
CA THR A 133 -0.35 8.27 2.35
C THR A 133 -0.44 7.52 3.69
N ALA A 134 0.62 6.82 4.09
CA ALA A 134 0.70 6.12 5.37
C ALA A 134 0.77 7.10 6.55
N ASP A 135 1.43 8.24 6.37
CA ASP A 135 1.54 9.33 7.35
C ASP A 135 0.34 10.31 7.31
N GLU A 136 -0.77 9.92 6.68
CA GLU A 136 -2.00 10.72 6.56
C GLU A 136 -1.79 12.13 5.94
N GLN A 137 -0.72 12.30 5.17
CA GLN A 137 -0.44 13.54 4.44
C GLN A 137 -1.45 13.74 3.29
N PRO A 138 -1.61 14.98 2.79
CA PRO A 138 -2.45 15.25 1.63
C PRO A 138 -2.09 14.35 0.44
N ARG A 139 -3.11 13.70 -0.14
CA ARG A 139 -3.00 12.80 -1.30
C ARG A 139 -2.36 13.48 -2.53
N MET A 140 -2.69 14.75 -2.74
CA MET A 140 -2.20 15.56 -3.86
C MET A 140 -1.09 16.48 -3.37
N THR A 141 0.08 16.38 -4.00
CA THR A 141 1.27 17.14 -3.63
C THR A 141 1.62 18.18 -4.70
N PRO A 142 1.84 19.45 -4.33
CA PRO A 142 2.32 20.48 -5.26
C PRO A 142 3.66 20.11 -5.90
N TRP A 143 3.85 20.54 -7.15
CA TRP A 143 5.07 20.31 -7.93
C TRP A 143 6.38 20.67 -7.19
N PRO A 144 6.52 21.83 -6.51
CA PRO A 144 7.77 22.15 -5.81
C PRO A 144 8.12 21.11 -4.74
N THR A 145 7.14 20.75 -3.91
CA THR A 145 7.31 19.73 -2.86
C THR A 145 7.67 18.38 -3.46
N PHE A 146 6.99 17.96 -4.53
CA PHE A 146 7.35 16.72 -5.23
C PHE A 146 8.79 16.77 -5.76
N ARG A 147 9.17 17.85 -6.45
CA ARG A 147 10.51 18.02 -7.03
C ARG A 147 11.59 17.98 -5.97
N ASP A 148 11.38 18.68 -4.87
CA ASP A 148 12.38 18.86 -3.81
C ASP A 148 12.52 17.61 -2.92
N GLU A 149 11.44 16.84 -2.72
CA GLU A 149 11.49 15.57 -1.97
C GLU A 149 11.91 14.37 -2.85
N VAL A 150 11.40 14.27 -4.09
CA VAL A 150 11.67 13.13 -4.99
C VAL A 150 12.99 13.28 -5.73
N GLY A 151 13.39 14.51 -6.12
CA GLY A 151 14.63 14.75 -6.87
C GLY A 151 15.88 14.16 -6.22
N PRO A 152 16.13 14.38 -4.92
CA PRO A 152 17.23 13.73 -4.20
C PRO A 152 17.16 12.20 -4.23
N LEU A 153 15.95 11.62 -4.11
CA LEU A 153 15.77 10.15 -4.19
C LEU A 153 16.16 9.59 -5.56
N LEU A 154 15.87 10.33 -6.64
CA LEU A 154 16.25 9.92 -7.99
C LEU A 154 17.76 9.96 -8.21
N LEU A 155 18.45 10.90 -7.56
CA LEU A 155 19.92 10.98 -7.61
C LEU A 155 20.57 9.84 -6.83
N GLU A 156 20.06 9.56 -5.63
CA GLU A 156 20.66 8.61 -4.68
C GLU A 156 20.32 7.16 -5.03
N PHE A 157 19.05 6.87 -5.34
CA PHE A 157 18.56 5.51 -5.57
C PHE A 157 18.24 5.19 -7.03
N GLY A 158 18.44 6.16 -7.94
CA GLY A 158 18.31 5.96 -9.39
C GLY A 158 19.33 4.99 -9.96
N LEU A 159 19.23 4.74 -11.27
CA LEU A 159 20.27 3.95 -11.96
C LEU A 159 21.58 4.75 -12.00
N PRO A 160 22.75 4.07 -11.96
CA PRO A 160 24.04 4.73 -12.14
C PRO A 160 24.06 5.61 -13.40
N ASN A 161 24.56 6.83 -13.29
CA ASN A 161 24.65 7.84 -14.36
C ASN A 161 23.30 8.32 -14.94
N ALA A 162 22.15 7.94 -14.37
CA ALA A 162 20.87 8.49 -14.77
C ALA A 162 20.74 9.94 -14.26
N LYS A 163 20.29 10.85 -15.14
CA LYS A 163 19.96 12.22 -14.74
C LYS A 163 18.67 12.21 -13.92
N ALA A 164 18.69 12.79 -12.74
CA ALA A 164 17.46 13.05 -11.98
C ALA A 164 16.56 14.03 -12.76
N THR A 165 15.36 13.55 -13.08
CA THR A 165 14.35 14.27 -13.86
C THR A 165 13.00 14.07 -13.19
N PRO A 166 12.70 14.78 -12.07
CA PRO A 166 11.45 14.64 -11.33
C PRO A 166 10.20 14.95 -12.17
N GLU A 167 10.34 15.78 -13.19
CA GLU A 167 9.27 16.15 -14.12
C GLU A 167 8.74 14.93 -14.88
N TYR A 168 9.60 13.94 -15.13
CA TYR A 168 9.26 12.74 -15.87
C TYR A 168 8.25 11.86 -15.12
N PRO A 169 8.54 11.33 -13.91
CA PRO A 169 7.56 10.54 -13.16
C PRO A 169 6.34 11.38 -12.75
N PHE A 170 6.51 12.67 -12.44
CA PHE A 170 5.40 13.56 -12.07
C PHE A 170 4.29 13.56 -13.13
N TRP A 171 4.67 13.60 -14.42
CA TRP A 171 3.73 13.60 -15.54
C TRP A 171 3.38 12.19 -16.05
N HIS A 172 4.38 11.36 -16.35
CA HIS A 172 4.17 10.10 -17.08
C HIS A 172 3.53 8.99 -16.25
N LEU A 173 3.53 9.11 -14.92
CA LEU A 173 2.74 8.21 -14.08
C LEU A 173 1.24 8.25 -14.41
N ARG A 174 0.70 9.34 -14.99
CA ARG A 174 -0.69 9.40 -15.48
C ARG A 174 -1.04 8.24 -16.42
N GLY A 175 -0.11 7.86 -17.30
CA GLY A 175 -0.29 6.76 -18.25
C GLY A 175 -0.42 5.38 -17.60
N SER A 176 -0.11 5.25 -16.30
CA SER A 176 -0.33 4.02 -15.54
C SER A 176 -1.79 3.82 -15.11
N GLY A 177 -2.58 4.89 -15.10
CA GLY A 177 -3.92 4.92 -14.51
C GLY A 177 -3.94 4.98 -12.97
N LEU A 178 -2.78 4.91 -12.30
CA LEU A 178 -2.66 4.99 -10.84
C LEU A 178 -2.56 6.42 -10.32
N TRP A 179 -2.20 7.36 -11.19
CA TRP A 179 -1.74 8.69 -10.85
C TRP A 179 -2.54 9.75 -11.59
N GLU A 180 -2.78 10.87 -10.94
CA GLU A 180 -3.45 12.02 -11.54
C GLU A 180 -2.68 13.30 -11.26
N VAL A 181 -2.84 14.25 -12.17
CA VAL A 181 -2.26 15.59 -12.07
C VAL A 181 -3.36 16.60 -12.31
N GLU A 182 -3.53 17.51 -11.37
CA GLU A 182 -4.55 18.55 -11.38
C GLU A 182 -3.90 19.93 -11.54
N ARG A 183 -4.73 20.93 -11.87
CA ARG A 183 -4.34 22.35 -12.01
C ARG A 183 -3.32 22.59 -13.13
N ILE A 184 -3.46 21.85 -14.23
CA ILE A 184 -2.71 22.09 -15.46
C ILE A 184 -3.66 22.71 -16.49
N PRO A 185 -3.24 23.76 -17.21
CA PRO A 185 -4.04 24.36 -18.27
C PRO A 185 -4.47 23.31 -19.31
N THR A 186 -5.78 23.24 -19.60
CA THR A 186 -6.42 22.22 -20.43
C THR A 186 -5.85 22.15 -21.85
N GLU A 187 -5.38 23.28 -22.37
CA GLU A 187 -4.79 23.42 -23.71
C GLU A 187 -3.44 22.69 -23.88
N ARG A 188 -2.86 22.15 -22.80
CA ARG A 188 -1.55 21.46 -22.79
C ARG A 188 -1.58 20.12 -22.07
N ALA A 189 -2.74 19.47 -22.04
CA ALA A 189 -2.94 18.21 -21.30
C ALA A 189 -2.28 16.97 -21.97
N ASP A 190 -1.92 17.09 -23.25
CA ASP A 190 -1.50 15.96 -24.10
C ASP A 190 0.04 15.81 -24.23
N GLU A 191 0.81 16.86 -24.00
CA GLU A 191 2.27 16.86 -24.08
C GLU A 191 2.93 17.06 -22.71
N MET A 192 4.11 16.47 -22.49
CA MET A 192 4.85 16.66 -21.23
C MET A 192 5.21 18.15 -21.03
N PRO A 193 4.76 18.78 -19.94
CA PRO A 193 5.12 20.17 -19.66
C PRO A 193 6.62 20.35 -19.46
N LYS A 194 7.15 21.48 -19.93
CA LYS A 194 8.52 21.90 -19.57
C LYS A 194 8.57 22.24 -18.08
N ALA A 195 9.73 22.05 -17.45
CA ALA A 195 9.95 22.36 -16.04
C ALA A 195 9.53 23.80 -15.67
N SER A 196 9.82 24.79 -16.52
CA SER A 196 9.41 26.18 -16.32
C SER A 196 7.90 26.39 -16.21
N LEU A 197 7.10 25.56 -16.88
CA LEU A 197 5.64 25.62 -16.79
C LEU A 197 5.15 25.01 -15.48
N LEU A 198 5.76 23.90 -15.05
CA LEU A 198 5.47 23.30 -13.75
C LEU A 198 5.83 24.26 -12.61
N ASP A 199 6.97 24.94 -12.72
CA ASP A 199 7.43 25.93 -11.75
C ASP A 199 6.51 27.17 -11.69
N ALA A 200 5.90 27.57 -12.81
CA ALA A 200 5.02 28.74 -12.85
C ALA A 200 3.61 28.46 -12.31
N HIS A 201 3.06 27.26 -12.54
CA HIS A 201 1.66 26.95 -12.22
C HIS A 201 1.47 26.08 -10.97
N HIS A 202 2.55 25.49 -10.45
CA HIS A 202 2.54 24.62 -9.28
C HIS A 202 1.41 23.56 -9.30
N PRO A 203 1.30 22.77 -10.38
CA PRO A 203 0.29 21.74 -10.46
C PRO A 203 0.46 20.73 -9.33
N GLN A 204 -0.60 20.00 -9.02
CA GLN A 204 -0.59 19.01 -7.95
C GLN A 204 -0.72 17.61 -8.52
N ALA A 205 -0.02 16.65 -7.92
CA ALA A 205 -0.05 15.26 -8.38
C ALA A 205 -0.11 14.27 -7.23
N GLY A 206 -0.71 13.11 -7.49
CA GLY A 206 -0.87 12.06 -6.48
C GLY A 206 -1.56 10.82 -7.03
N PHE A 207 -1.74 9.81 -6.16
CA PHE A 207 -2.53 8.64 -6.50
C PHE A 207 -3.98 9.03 -6.79
N LYS A 208 -4.59 8.44 -7.82
CA LYS A 208 -6.06 8.48 -8.00
C LYS A 208 -6.75 8.08 -6.69
N ARG A 209 -7.90 8.69 -6.39
CA ARG A 209 -8.62 8.49 -5.11
C ARG A 209 -8.88 7.00 -4.81
N GLU A 210 -9.35 6.25 -5.79
CA GLU A 210 -9.67 4.82 -5.63
C GLU A 210 -8.43 3.99 -5.29
N VAL A 211 -7.26 4.36 -5.82
CA VAL A 211 -5.98 3.71 -5.50
C VAL A 211 -5.52 4.10 -4.10
N ALA A 212 -5.63 5.38 -3.74
CA ALA A 212 -5.29 5.86 -2.41
C ALA A 212 -6.14 5.19 -1.31
N ASP A 213 -7.43 4.97 -1.57
CA ASP A 213 -8.33 4.28 -0.65
C ASP A 213 -7.92 2.81 -0.44
N LEU A 214 -7.51 2.10 -1.50
CA LEU A 214 -6.93 0.74 -1.37
C LEU A 214 -5.64 0.72 -0.55
N LEU A 215 -4.80 1.74 -0.71
CA LEU A 215 -3.52 1.87 0.01
C LEU A 215 -3.68 2.20 1.49
N ARG A 216 -4.89 2.54 1.97
CA ARG A 216 -5.18 2.65 3.41
C ARG A 216 -5.12 1.31 4.12
N ASP A 217 -5.47 0.22 3.44
CA ASP A 217 -5.36 -1.13 3.97
C ASP A 217 -3.87 -1.54 4.12
N PRO A 218 -3.38 -1.85 5.34
CA PRO A 218 -1.97 -2.16 5.55
C PRO A 218 -1.48 -3.40 4.80
N VAL A 219 -2.36 -4.37 4.54
CA VAL A 219 -2.02 -5.58 3.79
C VAL A 219 -1.74 -5.22 2.33
N THR A 220 -2.69 -4.55 1.68
CA THR A 220 -2.57 -4.07 0.31
C THR A 220 -1.36 -3.16 0.14
N ARG A 221 -1.13 -2.23 1.07
CA ARG A 221 0.03 -1.33 1.06
C ARG A 221 1.35 -2.08 1.11
N LEU A 222 1.49 -3.07 2.01
CA LEU A 222 2.69 -3.91 2.07
C LEU A 222 2.91 -4.70 0.78
N ASP A 223 1.86 -5.24 0.15
CA ASP A 223 2.01 -5.93 -1.13
C ASP A 223 2.51 -5.02 -2.24
N VAL A 224 2.03 -3.79 -2.29
CA VAL A 224 2.46 -2.81 -3.28
C VAL A 224 3.92 -2.45 -3.06
N ILE A 225 4.33 -2.19 -1.82
CA ILE A 225 5.74 -1.92 -1.45
C ILE A 225 6.61 -3.10 -1.88
N ALA A 226 6.28 -4.32 -1.45
CA ALA A 226 7.04 -5.51 -1.81
C ALA A 226 7.12 -5.72 -3.33
N THR A 227 6.00 -5.51 -4.05
CA THR A 227 5.97 -5.65 -5.51
C THR A 227 6.88 -4.64 -6.20
N LEU A 228 6.86 -3.37 -5.79
CA LEU A 228 7.74 -2.35 -6.36
C LEU A 228 9.21 -2.66 -6.06
N CYS A 229 9.50 -3.04 -4.82
CA CYS A 229 10.84 -3.41 -4.38
C CYS A 229 11.40 -4.59 -5.19
N ASP A 230 10.63 -5.68 -5.32
CA ASP A 230 11.07 -6.90 -6.00
C ASP A 230 11.13 -6.74 -7.53
N THR A 231 10.29 -5.87 -8.11
CA THR A 231 10.26 -5.70 -9.57
C THR A 231 11.30 -4.69 -10.06
N TYR A 232 11.58 -3.63 -9.28
CA TYR A 232 12.35 -2.48 -9.78
C TYR A 232 13.55 -2.09 -8.91
N LEU A 233 13.68 -2.61 -7.69
CA LEU A 233 14.65 -2.16 -6.69
C LEU A 233 15.36 -3.35 -5.99
N GLU A 234 15.67 -4.39 -6.76
CA GLU A 234 16.36 -5.59 -6.25
C GLU A 234 17.76 -5.28 -5.72
N ASP A 235 18.47 -4.37 -6.38
CA ASP A 235 19.86 -3.98 -6.09
C ASP A 235 19.98 -2.66 -5.31
N VAL A 236 18.89 -2.22 -4.68
CA VAL A 236 18.86 -1.01 -3.84
C VAL A 236 18.95 -1.39 -2.36
N ASP A 237 19.67 -0.60 -1.57
CA ASP A 237 19.60 -0.65 -0.10
C ASP A 237 18.22 -0.18 0.38
N ARG A 238 17.28 -1.14 0.47
CA ARG A 238 15.88 -0.89 0.84
C ARG A 238 15.73 -0.33 2.26
N PRO A 239 16.44 -0.82 3.30
CA PRO A 239 16.43 -0.19 4.63
C PRO A 239 16.78 1.30 4.60
N THR A 240 17.85 1.69 3.89
CA THR A 240 18.24 3.10 3.78
C THR A 240 17.20 3.91 3.02
N LEU A 241 16.68 3.37 1.89
CA LEU A 241 15.58 3.99 1.16
C LEU A 241 14.35 4.21 2.04
N PHE A 242 13.90 3.19 2.77
CA PHE A 242 12.71 3.26 3.63
C PHE A 242 12.85 4.32 4.71
N ARG A 243 14.01 4.41 5.36
CA ARG A 243 14.29 5.50 6.29
C ARG A 243 14.23 6.87 5.62
N ARG A 244 14.80 7.01 4.43
CA ARG A 244 14.82 8.28 3.69
C ARG A 244 13.43 8.78 3.31
N ILE A 245 12.51 7.88 3.00
CA ILE A 245 11.16 8.24 2.52
C ILE A 245 10.07 8.16 3.60
N GLY A 246 10.41 7.80 4.84
CA GLY A 246 9.42 7.67 5.93
C GLY A 246 8.76 6.28 6.07
N LEU A 247 9.21 5.27 5.34
CA LEU A 247 8.75 3.87 5.47
C LEU A 247 9.56 3.04 6.48
N HIS A 248 10.34 3.66 7.38
CA HIS A 248 11.14 2.93 8.37
C HIS A 248 10.30 2.03 9.30
N GLY A 249 9.02 2.32 9.51
CA GLY A 249 8.12 1.42 10.23
C GLY A 249 7.93 0.05 9.56
N TYR A 250 8.37 -0.16 8.32
CA TYR A 250 8.36 -1.46 7.66
C TYR A 250 9.65 -2.27 7.86
N THR A 251 10.66 -1.74 8.56
CA THR A 251 11.94 -2.45 8.78
C THR A 251 11.91 -3.38 10.00
N THR A 252 10.83 -3.37 10.78
CA THR A 252 10.60 -4.26 11.94
C THR A 252 9.18 -4.82 11.89
N ALA A 253 8.90 -5.94 12.56
CA ALA A 253 7.55 -6.51 12.66
C ALA A 253 6.65 -5.74 13.66
N THR A 254 7.26 -5.06 14.61
CA THR A 254 6.59 -4.26 15.64
C THR A 254 6.12 -2.90 15.11
N GLY A 255 6.72 -2.42 14.02
CA GLY A 255 6.45 -1.12 13.43
C GLY A 255 7.16 0.03 14.14
N LEU A 256 6.59 1.22 13.99
CA LEU A 256 6.90 2.39 14.79
C LEU A 256 6.31 2.18 16.19
N LEU A 257 7.10 1.61 17.08
CA LEU A 257 6.97 1.97 18.50
C LEU A 257 7.21 3.48 18.58
N SER A 258 6.59 4.20 19.54
CA SER A 258 6.85 5.62 19.76
C SER A 258 8.33 5.82 20.11
N ALA A 259 9.20 5.77 19.10
CA ALA A 259 10.58 6.12 19.18
C ALA A 259 10.52 7.62 19.42
N ALA A 260 10.96 8.04 20.61
CA ALA A 260 11.41 9.40 20.79
C ALA A 260 12.32 9.73 19.59
N PRO A 261 12.24 10.95 19.02
CA PRO A 261 13.11 11.32 17.93
C PRO A 261 14.55 11.00 18.37
N GLU A 262 15.20 10.12 17.63
CA GLU A 262 16.66 10.05 17.65
C GLU A 262 17.10 11.37 17.02
N ASP A 263 17.25 12.40 17.85
CA ASP A 263 17.95 13.61 17.46
C ASP A 263 19.32 13.14 16.94
N GLU A 264 19.54 13.25 15.64
CA GLU A 264 20.86 13.31 15.04
C GLU A 264 21.57 14.55 15.60
N SER A 265 22.00 14.49 16.86
CA SER A 265 23.01 15.40 17.36
C SER A 265 24.30 14.99 16.67
N THR A 266 24.70 15.80 15.69
CA THR A 266 26.03 15.82 15.09
C THR A 266 27.09 15.53 16.17
N ALA A 267 27.65 14.31 16.14
CA ALA A 267 28.85 13.98 16.86
C ALA A 267 30.01 14.74 16.19
N ALA A 268 30.14 16.02 16.53
CA ALA A 268 31.37 16.75 16.31
C ALA A 268 32.39 16.19 17.31
N ASP A 269 33.40 15.52 16.77
CA ASP A 269 34.72 15.25 17.33
C ASP A 269 34.79 15.16 18.87
N LEU A 270 34.51 13.97 19.41
CA LEU A 270 34.82 13.65 20.80
C LEU A 270 35.79 12.47 20.83
N ASP A 271 36.99 12.80 21.27
CA ASP A 271 38.16 11.97 21.55
C ASP A 271 37.78 10.62 22.20
N GLU A 272 38.26 9.53 21.62
CA GLU A 272 37.61 8.21 21.69
C GLU A 272 37.84 7.43 23.00
N HIS A 273 38.55 7.97 24.00
CA HIS A 273 38.89 7.20 25.22
C HIS A 273 38.88 8.03 26.53
N ASP A 274 38.14 9.13 26.61
CA ASP A 274 37.98 9.83 27.89
C ASP A 274 36.91 9.15 28.77
N ARG A 275 37.36 8.49 29.85
CA ARG A 275 36.47 7.90 30.86
C ARG A 275 35.79 9.01 31.65
N ARG A 276 34.68 9.52 31.14
CA ARG A 276 33.82 10.43 31.89
C ARG A 276 33.33 9.74 33.15
N THR A 277 33.91 10.11 34.29
CA THR A 277 33.51 9.65 35.62
C THR A 277 32.36 10.53 36.11
N GLY A 278 31.14 9.99 36.03
CA GLY A 278 29.94 10.63 36.55
C GLY A 278 28.69 9.82 36.24
N PRO A 279 27.61 9.95 37.02
CA PRO A 279 26.34 9.33 36.67
C PRO A 279 25.86 9.86 35.32
N ALA A 280 25.42 8.95 34.45
CA ALA A 280 24.93 9.31 33.13
C ALA A 280 23.80 10.36 33.23
N PRO A 281 23.78 11.38 32.36
CA PRO A 281 22.73 12.38 32.36
C PRO A 281 21.37 11.71 32.11
N ARG A 282 20.36 12.12 32.87
CA ARG A 282 18.98 11.64 32.72
C ARG A 282 18.20 12.65 31.89
N ARG A 283 17.41 12.17 30.93
CA ARG A 283 16.48 12.98 30.13
C ARG A 283 15.08 12.43 30.33
N ASP A 284 14.15 13.29 30.73
CA ASP A 284 12.74 12.94 30.80
C ASP A 284 12.16 12.92 29.38
N THR A 285 11.46 11.83 29.03
CA THR A 285 10.77 11.69 27.74
C THR A 285 9.33 11.25 27.99
N THR A 286 8.38 11.95 27.37
CA THR A 286 6.98 11.53 27.32
C THR A 286 6.83 10.55 26.16
N ARG A 287 6.26 9.36 26.40
CA ARG A 287 6.02 8.33 25.39
C ARG A 287 4.54 7.94 25.39
N PHE A 288 3.98 7.78 24.19
CA PHE A 288 2.66 7.22 24.00
C PHE A 288 2.80 5.73 23.72
N GLU A 289 2.30 4.89 24.61
CA GLU A 289 2.42 3.43 24.49
C GLU A 289 1.10 2.82 24.04
N ILE A 290 1.19 1.84 23.14
CA ILE A 290 0.04 1.02 22.74
C ILE A 290 -0.31 0.11 23.91
N VAL A 291 -1.54 0.23 24.41
CA VAL A 291 -2.05 -0.65 25.47
C VAL A 291 -2.31 -2.03 24.89
N ARG A 292 -1.55 -3.03 25.35
CA ARG A 292 -1.67 -4.44 24.95
C ARG A 292 -2.52 -5.20 25.97
N ASP A 293 -3.31 -6.16 25.52
CA ASP A 293 -4.07 -7.05 26.41
C ASP A 293 -3.12 -8.04 27.10
N GLU A 294 -2.73 -7.68 28.32
CA GLU A 294 -1.87 -8.52 29.15
C GLU A 294 -2.49 -9.90 29.45
N ALA A 295 -3.82 -10.04 29.41
CA ALA A 295 -4.47 -11.33 29.62
C ALA A 295 -4.23 -12.28 28.44
N LEU A 296 -4.23 -11.77 27.20
CA LEU A 296 -3.84 -12.56 26.03
C LEU A 296 -2.35 -12.93 26.09
N ALA A 297 -1.49 -11.99 26.48
CA ALA A 297 -0.06 -12.24 26.66
C ALA A 297 0.22 -13.30 27.74
N ARG A 298 -0.51 -13.32 28.85
CA ARG A 298 -0.42 -14.40 29.86
C ARG A 298 -0.93 -15.72 29.30
N LYS A 299 -2.10 -15.70 28.66
CA LYS A 299 -2.75 -16.89 28.11
C LYS A 299 -1.89 -17.62 27.08
N VAL A 300 -1.23 -16.91 26.17
CA VAL A 300 -0.35 -17.55 25.18
C VAL A 300 0.85 -18.23 25.84
N LYS A 301 1.45 -17.60 26.86
CA LYS A 301 2.57 -18.16 27.61
C LYS A 301 2.17 -19.40 28.40
N GLU A 302 0.99 -19.39 29.02
CA GLU A 302 0.41 -20.55 29.72
C GLU A 302 0.13 -21.72 28.78
N LEU A 303 -0.51 -21.47 27.64
CA LEU A 303 -0.80 -22.50 26.63
C LEU A 303 0.48 -23.17 26.12
N GLU A 304 1.54 -22.37 25.91
CA GLU A 304 2.84 -22.85 25.44
C GLU A 304 3.79 -23.29 26.56
N LYS A 305 3.36 -23.23 27.82
CA LYS A 305 4.14 -23.57 29.02
C LYS A 305 5.49 -22.86 29.06
N ASP A 306 5.52 -21.58 28.68
CA ASP A 306 6.72 -20.74 28.57
C ASP A 306 7.83 -21.32 27.68
N ARG A 307 7.48 -22.22 26.75
CA ARG A 307 8.43 -22.73 25.75
C ARG A 307 8.39 -21.85 24.51
N CYS A 308 9.56 -21.49 23.98
CA CYS A 308 9.64 -20.75 22.73
C CYS A 308 9.11 -21.58 21.55
N GLN A 309 8.08 -21.15 20.83
CA GLN A 309 7.51 -21.88 19.67
C GLN A 309 8.50 -22.08 18.53
N ILE A 310 9.51 -21.21 18.41
CA ILE A 310 10.54 -21.30 17.37
C ILE A 310 11.63 -22.33 17.73
N CYS A 311 12.20 -22.31 18.93
CA CYS A 311 13.36 -23.17 19.25
C CYS A 311 13.10 -24.23 20.35
N GLY A 312 11.95 -24.20 21.00
CA GLY A 312 11.59 -25.12 22.08
C GLY A 312 12.21 -24.82 23.45
N THR A 313 13.17 -23.89 23.53
CA THR A 313 13.84 -23.50 24.79
C THR A 313 12.82 -22.97 25.81
N ALA A 314 12.95 -23.45 27.06
CA ALA A 314 12.27 -22.90 28.22
C ALA A 314 13.31 -22.14 29.06
N LEU A 315 13.22 -20.80 29.10
CA LEU A 315 14.15 -19.98 29.88
C LEU A 315 13.71 -19.89 31.34
N ARG A 316 14.68 -19.67 32.23
CA ARG A 316 14.44 -19.31 33.63
C ARG A 316 15.12 -17.98 33.95
N TYR A 317 14.38 -17.06 34.53
CA TYR A 317 14.87 -15.77 35.02
C TYR A 317 14.34 -15.53 36.44
N LEU A 318 15.22 -15.19 37.38
CA LEU A 318 14.88 -15.04 38.81
C LEU A 318 14.07 -16.24 39.35
N ASN A 319 14.50 -17.45 39.02
CA ASN A 319 13.84 -18.73 39.36
C ASN A 319 12.41 -18.94 38.81
N ARG A 320 11.93 -18.09 37.89
CA ARG A 320 10.61 -18.22 37.24
C ARG A 320 10.77 -18.51 35.74
N PRO A 321 9.80 -19.18 35.09
CA PRO A 321 9.77 -19.28 33.63
C PRO A 321 9.80 -17.89 32.99
N TYR A 322 10.52 -17.76 31.87
CA TYR A 322 10.59 -16.51 31.11
C TYR A 322 10.30 -16.77 29.63
N SER A 323 9.32 -16.03 29.11
CA SER A 323 8.96 -15.99 27.71
C SER A 323 8.32 -14.65 27.37
N GLU A 324 8.30 -14.30 26.09
CA GLU A 324 7.76 -13.06 25.55
C GLU A 324 6.63 -13.39 24.58
N ALA A 325 5.55 -12.60 24.66
CA ALA A 325 4.43 -12.71 23.73
C ALA A 325 4.70 -11.75 22.57
N ALA A 326 5.06 -12.30 21.41
CA ALA A 326 5.36 -11.54 20.20
C ALA A 326 4.13 -11.47 19.31
N HIS A 327 3.74 -10.26 18.88
CA HIS A 327 2.72 -10.12 17.84
C HIS A 327 3.31 -10.49 16.48
N ILE A 328 2.63 -11.38 15.74
CA ILE A 328 3.08 -11.78 14.39
C ILE A 328 2.99 -10.59 13.43
N ARG A 329 1.87 -9.87 13.48
CA ARG A 329 1.66 -8.56 12.86
C ARG A 329 1.58 -7.52 13.98
N GLY A 330 2.56 -6.62 14.06
CA GLY A 330 2.63 -5.60 15.11
C GLY A 330 1.37 -4.73 15.19
N LEU A 331 1.02 -4.33 16.41
CA LEU A 331 -0.17 -3.51 16.68
C LEU A 331 -0.01 -2.05 16.20
N GLY A 332 1.23 -1.56 16.17
CA GLY A 332 1.54 -0.17 15.83
C GLY A 332 1.47 0.15 14.34
N GLU A 333 1.61 1.43 14.02
CA GLU A 333 1.82 1.87 12.65
C GLU A 333 3.13 1.30 12.11
N PRO A 334 3.20 0.92 10.83
CA PRO A 334 2.18 1.02 9.80
C PRO A 334 1.33 -0.26 9.68
N HIS A 335 1.53 -1.23 10.59
CA HIS A 335 0.99 -2.59 10.47
C HIS A 335 -0.46 -2.70 10.95
N ARG A 336 -0.83 -2.02 12.04
CA ARG A 336 -2.18 -2.03 12.63
C ARG A 336 -2.75 -3.46 12.77
N GLY A 337 -1.95 -4.37 13.31
CA GLY A 337 -2.38 -5.75 13.60
C GLY A 337 -3.40 -5.80 14.74
N PRO A 338 -4.29 -6.81 14.76
CA PRO A 338 -5.23 -7.00 15.86
C PRO A 338 -4.54 -7.55 17.11
N ASP A 339 -5.01 -7.15 18.28
CA ASP A 339 -4.57 -7.73 19.55
C ASP A 339 -5.42 -8.96 19.88
N GLU A 340 -5.01 -10.11 19.34
CA GLU A 340 -5.74 -11.37 19.45
C GLU A 340 -4.79 -12.56 19.62
N LEU A 341 -5.29 -13.64 20.22
CA LEU A 341 -4.49 -14.83 20.50
C LEU A 341 -3.86 -15.44 19.24
N HIS A 342 -4.58 -15.44 18.11
CA HIS A 342 -4.11 -16.00 16.84
C HIS A 342 -3.00 -15.17 16.17
N ASN A 343 -2.77 -13.94 16.65
CA ASN A 343 -1.70 -13.05 16.23
C ASN A 343 -0.52 -13.06 17.20
N LEU A 344 -0.44 -14.01 18.14
CA LEU A 344 0.64 -14.09 19.13
C LEU A 344 1.51 -15.34 18.94
N LEU A 345 2.78 -15.19 19.30
CA LEU A 345 3.72 -16.30 19.51
C LEU A 345 4.33 -16.20 20.90
N CYS A 346 4.49 -17.33 21.58
CA CYS A 346 5.30 -17.43 22.79
C CYS A 346 6.76 -17.70 22.39
N LEU A 347 7.64 -16.71 22.56
CA LEU A 347 9.05 -16.76 22.13
C LEU A 347 10.00 -16.59 23.30
N CYS A 348 11.25 -17.06 23.15
CA CYS A 348 12.34 -16.66 24.04
C CYS A 348 12.93 -15.33 23.56
N ALA A 349 13.65 -14.61 24.44
CA ALA A 349 14.23 -13.29 24.13
C ALA A 349 15.01 -13.26 22.80
N ASN A 350 15.84 -14.28 22.54
CA ASN A 350 16.62 -14.32 21.30
C ASN A 350 15.74 -14.47 20.05
N CYS A 351 14.78 -15.40 20.08
CA CYS A 351 13.90 -15.60 18.92
C CYS A 351 12.92 -14.45 18.74
N HIS A 352 12.50 -13.79 19.84
CA HIS A 352 11.65 -12.59 19.78
C HIS A 352 12.38 -11.46 19.04
N VAL A 353 13.60 -11.12 19.45
CA VAL A 353 14.41 -10.08 18.81
C VAL A 353 14.65 -10.39 17.32
N LEU A 354 14.98 -11.65 16.98
CA LEU A 354 15.18 -12.05 15.57
C LEU A 354 13.88 -11.98 14.75
N PHE A 355 12.75 -12.35 15.34
CA PHE A 355 11.47 -12.35 14.67
C PHE A 355 10.96 -10.92 14.44
N ASP A 356 11.08 -10.05 15.44
CA ASP A 356 10.74 -8.64 15.35
C ASP A 356 11.68 -7.88 14.40
N GLY A 357 12.97 -8.23 14.40
CA GLY A 357 13.96 -7.68 13.47
C GLY A 357 13.87 -8.25 12.04
N LEU A 358 12.85 -9.07 11.75
CA LEU A 358 12.62 -9.69 10.45
C LEU A 358 13.75 -10.61 9.97
N GLU A 359 14.62 -11.09 10.87
CA GLU A 359 15.75 -11.96 10.55
C GLU A 359 15.36 -13.44 10.39
N ILE A 360 14.19 -13.82 10.90
CA ILE A 360 13.60 -15.15 10.73
C ILE A 360 12.12 -15.03 10.39
N TYR A 361 11.60 -15.98 9.62
CA TYR A 361 10.19 -16.06 9.25
C TYR A 361 9.72 -17.52 9.20
N ILE A 362 8.40 -17.71 9.17
CA ILE A 362 7.76 -19.03 8.99
C ILE A 362 7.31 -19.15 7.53
N ASP A 363 7.79 -20.16 6.80
CA ASP A 363 7.43 -20.40 5.39
C ASP A 363 6.02 -21.04 5.26
N PRO A 364 5.48 -21.20 4.04
CA PRO A 364 4.14 -21.78 3.84
C PRO A 364 3.99 -23.22 4.35
N ASP A 365 5.10 -23.96 4.45
CA ASP A 365 5.14 -25.34 4.96
C ASP A 365 5.23 -25.38 6.50
N GLY A 366 5.27 -24.20 7.15
CA GLY A 366 5.37 -24.07 8.60
C GLY A 366 6.79 -24.21 9.14
N LEU A 367 7.81 -24.12 8.29
CA LEU A 367 9.21 -24.19 8.69
C LEU A 367 9.76 -22.80 8.98
N VAL A 368 10.49 -22.65 10.08
CA VAL A 368 11.22 -21.43 10.42
C VAL A 368 12.51 -21.35 9.62
N ARG A 369 12.70 -20.25 8.89
CA ARG A 369 13.88 -19.97 8.06
C ARG A 369 14.54 -18.67 8.45
N GLY A 370 15.79 -18.48 8.04
CA GLY A 370 16.46 -17.18 8.08
C GLY A 370 16.07 -16.33 6.88
N THR A 371 15.94 -15.02 7.08
CA THR A 371 15.62 -14.05 6.02
C THR A 371 16.85 -13.69 5.21
N ARG A 372 17.97 -13.37 5.89
CA ARG A 372 19.24 -12.99 5.28
C ARG A 372 20.35 -14.02 5.49
N THR A 373 20.25 -14.78 6.57
CA THR A 373 21.24 -15.79 6.93
C THR A 373 20.74 -17.18 6.55
N GLU A 374 21.65 -18.04 6.09
CA GLU A 374 21.35 -19.45 5.94
C GLU A 374 21.12 -20.06 7.32
N ARG A 375 19.91 -20.57 7.53
CA ARG A 375 19.52 -21.28 8.75
C ARG A 375 18.87 -22.59 8.34
N THR A 376 19.29 -23.68 8.97
CA THR A 376 18.66 -24.99 8.75
C THR A 376 17.17 -24.89 9.06
N PRO A 377 16.29 -25.14 8.07
CA PRO A 377 14.85 -25.08 8.29
C PRO A 377 14.41 -26.10 9.33
N HIS A 378 13.53 -25.70 10.24
CA HIS A 378 12.95 -26.60 11.24
C HIS A 378 11.49 -26.19 11.51
N PRO A 379 10.62 -27.13 11.91
CA PRO A 379 9.19 -26.84 12.06
C PRO A 379 8.92 -25.92 13.25
N LEU A 380 8.04 -24.94 13.08
CA LEU A 380 7.46 -24.21 14.20
C LEU A 380 6.70 -25.18 15.11
N ARG A 381 6.94 -25.12 16.43
CA ARG A 381 6.14 -25.90 17.36
C ARG A 381 4.71 -25.37 17.38
N ARG A 382 3.77 -26.25 17.05
CA ARG A 382 2.33 -25.96 17.08
C ARG A 382 1.66 -26.61 18.28
N ASN A 383 0.69 -25.91 18.85
CA ASN A 383 -0.19 -26.41 19.89
C ASN A 383 -1.64 -26.34 19.39
N PRO A 384 -2.41 -27.45 19.38
CA PRO A 384 -3.80 -27.43 18.93
C PRO A 384 -4.70 -26.42 19.66
N HIS A 385 -4.35 -26.06 20.90
CA HIS A 385 -5.10 -25.08 21.70
C HIS A 385 -4.63 -23.63 21.50
N HIS A 386 -3.58 -23.43 20.69
CA HIS A 386 -3.07 -22.13 20.31
C HIS A 386 -2.80 -22.10 18.79
N PRO A 387 -3.86 -22.10 17.96
CA PRO A 387 -3.71 -21.93 16.52
C PRO A 387 -3.24 -20.51 16.21
N THR A 388 -2.34 -20.39 15.25
CA THR A 388 -1.91 -19.10 14.67
C THR A 388 -2.66 -18.84 13.36
N ASP A 389 -3.04 -17.61 13.09
CA ASP A 389 -3.67 -17.24 11.81
C ASP A 389 -2.61 -17.10 10.71
N GLU A 390 -2.74 -17.88 9.64
CA GLU A 390 -1.84 -17.83 8.48
C GLU A 390 -1.85 -16.46 7.79
N ALA A 391 -2.91 -15.66 7.91
CA ALA A 391 -2.94 -14.31 7.36
C ALA A 391 -1.86 -13.42 7.98
N HIS A 392 -1.67 -13.49 9.31
CA HIS A 392 -0.61 -12.72 10.00
C HIS A 392 0.77 -13.28 9.68
N VAL A 393 0.90 -14.61 9.63
CA VAL A 393 2.18 -15.26 9.26
C VAL A 393 2.59 -14.89 7.83
N ALA A 394 1.65 -14.89 6.89
CA ALA A 394 1.88 -14.48 5.50
C ALA A 394 2.21 -12.98 5.39
N TYR A 395 1.63 -12.14 6.24
CA TYR A 395 1.97 -10.72 6.34
C TYR A 395 3.43 -10.54 6.80
N HIS A 396 3.81 -11.17 7.93
CA HIS A 396 5.17 -11.13 8.46
C HIS A 396 6.20 -11.64 7.45
N ARG A 397 5.94 -12.80 6.83
CA ARG A 397 6.77 -13.38 5.76
C ARG A 397 7.01 -12.40 4.61
N LYS A 398 5.99 -11.62 4.23
CA LYS A 398 6.10 -10.61 3.18
C LYS A 398 6.93 -9.42 3.61
N LEU A 399 6.79 -9.01 4.86
CA LEU A 399 7.59 -7.95 5.46
C LEU A 399 9.09 -8.32 5.48
N CYS A 400 9.42 -9.57 5.84
CA CYS A 400 10.78 -10.09 5.70
C CYS A 400 11.31 -9.95 4.28
N LYS A 401 10.55 -10.42 3.27
CA LYS A 401 10.94 -10.33 1.86
C LYS A 401 11.13 -8.90 1.37
N ALA A 402 10.24 -7.98 1.75
CA ALA A 402 10.36 -6.57 1.36
C ALA A 402 11.70 -5.96 1.83
N ASN A 403 12.24 -6.45 2.95
CA ASN A 403 13.51 -6.00 3.52
C ASN A 403 14.74 -6.81 3.04
N VAL A 404 14.56 -7.76 2.12
CA VAL A 404 15.67 -8.46 1.43
C VAL A 404 16.06 -7.64 0.20
N GLY A 405 16.98 -6.70 0.37
CA GLY A 405 17.82 -6.16 -0.70
C GLY A 405 19.27 -6.60 -0.45
N LYS A 406 20.09 -6.75 -1.49
CA LYS A 406 21.50 -7.16 -1.30
C LYS A 406 22.20 -6.17 -0.34
N PRO A 407 22.80 -6.64 0.77
CA PRO A 407 23.93 -5.91 1.33
C PRO A 407 25.00 -5.83 0.23
N ALA A 408 25.63 -4.67 0.08
CA ALA A 408 26.81 -4.54 -0.75
C ALA A 408 27.76 -5.69 -0.44
N VAL A 409 28.21 -6.40 -1.47
CA VAL A 409 29.39 -7.26 -1.36
C VAL A 409 30.48 -6.33 -0.82
N GLY A 410 31.05 -6.70 0.33
CA GLY A 410 32.01 -5.89 1.07
C GLY A 410 33.28 -5.55 0.31
#